data_AF-A0A8S9QEY3-F1
#
_entry.id   AF-A0A8S9QEY3-F1
#
_cell.length_a   1.000
_cell.length_b   1.000
_cell.length_c   1.000
_cell.angle_alpha   90.00
_cell.angle_beta   90.00
_cell.angle_gamma   90.00
#
_symmetry.space_group_name_H-M   'P 1'
#
loop_
_entity.id
_entity.type
_entity.pdbx_description
1 polymer ?
#
loop_
_entity_poly.entity_id
_entity_poly.type
_entity_poly.pdbx_seq_one_letter_code
_entity_poly.pdbx_strand_id
1 'polypeptide(L)' 'LQKELQALGQTDIVSTVCERLLCVIEEAPDPLLPLTKGPLNLGWDRWFEGPNGGEGCICFIL' A
#
# COMPACT_ATOMS: atom_id res chain seq x y z
N LEU A 1 14.44 -9.26 29.24
CA LEU A 1 13.36 -8.53 29.93
C LEU A 1 13.67 -7.06 30.24
N GLN A 2 14.54 -6.71 31.20
CA GLN A 2 14.64 -5.31 31.64
C GLN A 2 15.13 -4.33 30.56
N LYS A 3 16.07 -4.76 29.72
CA LYS A 3 16.51 -3.99 28.54
C LYS A 3 15.39 -3.77 27.52
N GLU A 4 14.52 -4.76 27.32
CA GLU A 4 13.40 -4.69 26.38
C GLU A 4 12.30 -3.77 26.90
N LEU A 5 11.99 -3.85 28.20
CA LEU A 5 11.04 -2.94 28.84
C LEU A 5 11.53 -1.48 28.81
N GLN A 6 12.83 -1.26 28.99
CA GLN A 6 13.43 0.07 28.85
C GLN A 6 13.32 0.59 27.42
N ALA A 7 13.55 -0.27 26.41
CA ALA A 7 13.37 0.10 25.01
C ALA A 7 11.90 0.44 24.68
N LEU A 8 10.94 -0.33 25.21
CA LEU A 8 9.51 -0.02 25.07
C LEU A 8 9.10 1.29 25.76
N GLY A 9 9.73 1.65 26.87
CA GLY A 9 9.50 2.93 27.54
C GLY A 9 10.03 4.16 26.79
N GLN A 10 10.90 3.95 25.79
CA GLN A 10 11.47 5.00 24.94
C GLN A 10 10.70 5.17 23.62
N THR A 11 9.78 4.26 23.29
CA THR A 11 8.96 4.40 22.09
C THR A 11 7.89 5.46 22.31
N ASP A 12 7.56 6.18 21.24
CA ASP A 12 6.43 7.09 21.24
C ASP A 12 5.12 6.36 21.57
N ILE A 13 4.17 7.12 22.11
CA ILE A 13 2.83 6.60 22.40
C ILE A 13 2.19 6.18 21.06
N VAL A 14 1.94 4.88 20.93
CA VAL A 14 1.42 4.27 19.70
C VAL A 14 0.13 4.93 19.24
N SER A 15 -0.78 5.28 20.16
CA SER A 15 -2.05 5.95 19.80
C SER A 15 -1.81 7.29 19.08
N THR A 16 -0.91 8.12 19.59
CA THR A 16 -0.59 9.41 18.98
C THR A 16 0.12 9.26 17.64
N VAL A 17 0.99 8.25 17.50
CA VAL A 17 1.64 7.94 16.22
C VAL A 17 0.60 7.49 15.18
N CYS A 18 -0.34 6.62 15.57
CA CYS A 18 -1.41 6.12 14.71
C CYS A 18 -2.35 7.23 14.25
N GLU A 19 -2.76 8.14 15.15
CA GLU A 19 -3.62 9.28 14.77
C GLU A 19 -2.98 10.14 13.68
N ARG A 20 -1.69 10.48 13.84
CA ARG A 20 -0.95 11.25 12.81
C ARG A 20 -0.82 10.49 11.50
N LEU A 21 -0.57 9.18 11.57
CA LEU A 21 -0.47 8.33 10.38
C LEU A 21 -1.78 8.30 9.60
N LEU A 22 -2.91 8.17 10.30
CA LEU A 22 -4.24 8.18 9.69
C LEU A 22 -4.52 9.51 8.98
N CYS A 23 -4.20 10.66 9.61
CA CYS A 23 -4.36 11.96 8.94
C CYS A 23 -3.60 12.02 7.60
N VAL A 24 -2.37 11.53 7.55
CA VAL A 24 -1.57 11.54 6.31
C VAL A 24 -2.16 10.61 5.24
N ILE A 25 -2.64 9.43 5.64
CA ILE A 25 -3.24 8.46 4.71
C ILE A 25 -4.57 9.00 4.14
N GLU A 26 -5.35 9.72 4.94
CA GLU A 26 -6.65 10.26 4.52
C GLU A 26 -6.55 11.53 3.67
N GLU A 27 -5.46 12.30 3.77
CA GLU A 27 -5.28 13.55 3.03
C GLU A 27 -5.09 13.35 1.52
N ALA A 28 -4.51 12.23 1.08
CA ALA A 28 -4.18 11.97 -0.32
C ALA A 28 -4.78 10.64 -0.82
N PRO A 29 -5.52 10.64 -1.95
CA PRO A 29 -6.03 9.41 -2.55
C PRO A 29 -4.88 8.56 -3.10
N ASP A 30 -4.69 7.35 -2.56
CA ASP A 30 -3.67 6.40 -3.03
C ASP A 30 -4.13 5.69 -4.32
N PRO A 31 -3.54 5.96 -5.50
CA PRO A 31 -4.00 5.42 -6.78
C PRO A 31 -3.99 3.89 -6.87
N LEU A 32 -3.33 3.20 -5.94
CA LEU A 32 -3.35 1.75 -5.82
C LEU A 32 -4.53 1.19 -5.04
N LEU A 33 -5.25 2.02 -4.31
CA LEU A 33 -6.42 1.62 -3.58
C LEU A 33 -7.67 1.75 -4.47
N PRO A 34 -8.53 0.72 -4.53
CA PRO A 34 -9.72 0.67 -5.40
C PRO A 34 -10.78 1.73 -5.09
N LEU A 35 -10.59 2.51 -4.01
CA LEU A 35 -11.48 3.56 -3.52
C LEU A 35 -10.96 4.97 -3.83
N THR A 36 -10.09 5.12 -4.83
CA THR A 36 -9.64 6.47 -5.20
C THR A 36 -10.62 7.21 -6.08
N LYS A 37 -11.04 8.37 -5.59
CA LYS A 37 -11.65 9.44 -6.40
C LYS A 37 -10.52 10.16 -7.14
N GLY A 38 -9.91 9.50 -8.11
CA GLY A 38 -8.86 10.04 -8.97
C GLY A 38 -9.13 9.72 -10.44
N PRO A 39 -8.56 10.48 -11.39
CA PRO A 39 -8.65 10.13 -12.80
C PRO A 39 -8.00 8.76 -13.04
N LEU A 40 -8.71 7.86 -13.71
CA LEU A 40 -8.23 6.54 -14.07
C LEU A 40 -6.93 6.66 -14.87
N ASN A 41 -5.83 6.15 -14.33
CA ASN A 41 -4.55 6.16 -15.01
C ASN A 41 -4.37 4.85 -15.80
N LEU A 42 -4.70 4.91 -17.08
CA LEU A 42 -4.63 3.79 -18.04
C LEU A 42 -3.23 3.15 -18.17
N GLY A 43 -2.18 3.80 -17.66
CA GLY A 43 -0.83 3.23 -17.60
C GLY A 43 -0.66 2.16 -16.52
N TRP A 44 -1.54 2.11 -15.53
CA TRP A 44 -1.50 1.12 -14.43
C TRP A 44 -2.02 -0.24 -14.85
N ASP A 45 -2.94 -0.30 -15.82
CA ASP A 45 -3.47 -1.55 -16.38
C ASP A 45 -2.33 -2.47 -16.86
N ARG A 46 -1.27 -1.89 -17.45
CA ARG A 46 -0.06 -2.62 -17.86
C ARG A 46 0.66 -3.33 -16.70
N TRP A 47 0.63 -2.76 -15.49
CA TRP A 47 1.37 -3.26 -14.33
C TRP A 47 0.51 -4.09 -13.38
N PHE A 48 -0.81 -3.82 -13.32
CA PHE A 48 -1.72 -4.42 -12.32
C PHE A 48 -2.86 -5.24 -12.91
N GLU A 49 -3.29 -5.00 -14.16
CA GLU A 49 -4.37 -5.78 -14.81
C GLU A 49 -3.85 -6.90 -15.73
N GLY A 50 -2.52 -6.99 -15.91
CA GLY A 50 -1.89 -7.97 -16.77
C GLY A 50 -1.97 -7.59 -18.25
N PRO A 51 -1.39 -8.39 -19.17
CA PRO A 51 -1.34 -8.05 -20.59
C PRO A 51 -2.76 -7.95 -21.15
N ASN A 52 -3.18 -6.71 -21.46
CA ASN A 52 -4.44 -6.33 -22.08
C ASN A 52 -5.04 -7.39 -23.02
N GLY A 53 -5.97 -8.21 -22.53
CA GLY A 53 -6.96 -8.93 -23.34
C GLY A 53 -6.45 -9.81 -24.49
N GLY A 54 -5.17 -10.14 -24.56
CA GLY A 54 -4.64 -11.14 -25.47
C GLY A 54 -4.56 -12.46 -24.72
N GLU A 55 -5.13 -13.54 -25.28
CA GLU A 55 -4.99 -14.89 -24.73
C GLU A 55 -3.56 -15.09 -24.24
N GLY A 56 -3.41 -15.21 -22.91
CA GLY A 56 -2.12 -15.39 -22.27
C GLY A 56 -1.40 -16.53 -22.98
N CYS A 57 -0.17 -16.29 -23.44
CA CYS A 57 0.56 -17.32 -24.15
C CYS A 57 0.71 -18.54 -23.22
N ILE A 58 0.18 -19.69 -23.65
CA ILE A 58 0.37 -20.99 -22.98
C ILE A 58 1.75 -21.51 -23.38
N CYS A 59 2.81 -20.78 -23.10
CA CYS A 59 4.15 -21.31 -23.26
C CYS A 59 4.46 -22.19 -22.04
N PHE A 60 4.40 -23.51 -22.24
CA PHE A 60 4.98 -24.47 -21.32
C PHE A 60 6.48 -24.22 -21.26
N ILE A 61 6.97 -23.80 -20.10
CA ILE A 61 8.41 -23.77 -19.82
C ILE A 61 8.88 -25.22 -19.86
N LEU A 62 9.72 -25.52 -20.85
CA LEU A 62 10.46 -26.77 -21.01
C LEU A 62 11.71 -26.77 -20.13
#